data_AF-A0A1Y2R3E1-F1
#
_entry.id   AF-A0A1Y2R3E1-F1
#
_cell.length_a   1.000
_cell.length_b   1.000
_cell.length_c   1.000
_cell.angle_alpha   90.00
_cell.angle_beta   90.00
_cell.angle_gamma   90.00
#
_symmetry.space_group_name_H-M   'P 1'
#
loop_
_entity.id
_entity.type
_entity.pdbx_description
1 polymer ?
#
loop_
_entity_poly.entity_id
_entity_poly.type
_entity_poly.pdbx_seq_one_letter_code
_entity_poly.pdbx_strand_id
1 'polypeptide(L)'
;MEPSAKSIPNDLTPASRWRGMGEAEPWPDALLANFCLRMSSQGMCVSRALMVCDRRYALEQISHAHTMADDTLRAMAVELFRHFVSQRSGIAGVH
;
A
#
# COMPACT_ATOMS: atom_id res chain seq x y z
N MET A 1 3.41 52.34 24.69
CA MET A 1 2.13 52.19 23.98
C MET A 1 2.23 50.95 23.13
N GLU A 2 1.63 49.85 23.58
CA GLU A 2 1.39 48.66 22.76
C GLU A 2 0.30 48.94 21.72
N PRO A 3 0.30 48.18 20.62
CA PRO A 3 -0.95 47.49 20.27
C PRO A 3 -0.75 46.01 19.89
N SER A 4 -1.27 45.15 20.77
CA SER A 4 -2.20 44.04 20.53
C SER A 4 -2.27 43.36 19.13
N ALA A 5 -2.02 42.05 19.18
CA ALA A 5 -2.81 40.97 18.59
C ALA A 5 -3.04 40.93 17.06
N LYS A 6 -2.36 39.98 16.41
CA LYS A 6 -2.98 39.11 15.39
C LYS A 6 -2.54 37.67 15.60
N SER A 7 -3.37 36.90 16.29
CA SER A 7 -3.38 35.44 16.22
C SER A 7 -3.48 35.01 14.76
N ILE A 8 -2.47 34.31 14.26
CA ILE A 8 -2.61 33.45 13.10
C ILE A 8 -2.37 32.03 13.59
N PRO A 9 -3.43 31.21 13.80
CA PRO A 9 -3.24 29.79 13.99
C PRO A 9 -3.00 29.19 12.60
N ASN A 10 -1.73 29.13 12.19
CA ASN A 10 -1.36 28.32 11.05
C ASN A 10 -0.63 27.09 11.60
N ASP A 11 -1.41 26.15 12.12
CA ASP A 11 -0.99 24.75 12.16
C ASP A 11 -0.86 24.30 10.71
N LEU A 12 0.26 24.68 10.09
CA LEU A 12 0.70 24.09 8.83
C LEU A 12 1.29 22.75 9.20
N THR A 13 0.42 21.78 9.41
CA THR A 13 0.81 20.38 9.39
C THR A 13 1.48 20.14 8.02
N PRO A 14 2.78 19.77 7.97
CA PRO A 14 3.50 19.57 6.71
C PRO A 14 2.95 18.39 5.88
N ALA A 15 2.03 17.61 6.47
CA ALA A 15 1.38 16.47 5.83
C ALA A 15 0.43 16.87 4.69
N SER A 16 -0.13 18.08 4.69
CA SER A 16 -1.16 18.48 3.72
C SER A 16 -0.62 19.10 2.43
N ARG A 17 0.69 19.40 2.35
CA ARG A 17 1.30 20.10 1.20
C ARG A 17 1.60 19.19 0.00
N TRP A 18 1.48 17.87 0.16
CA TRP A 18 1.78 16.88 -0.88
C TRP A 18 0.54 16.36 -1.64
N ARG A 19 -0.65 16.91 -1.34
CA ARG A 19 -1.94 16.44 -1.85
C ARG A 19 -2.26 16.93 -3.28
N GLY A 20 -1.26 16.93 -4.16
CA GLY A 20 -1.39 17.42 -5.54
C GLY A 20 -0.40 16.83 -6.54
N MET A 21 0.44 15.87 -6.14
CA MET A 21 1.31 15.12 -7.05
C MET A 21 0.91 13.66 -6.96
N GLY A 22 0.14 13.20 -7.96
CA GLY A 22 -0.32 11.83 -8.17
C GLY A 22 0.26 10.81 -7.20
N GLU A 23 -0.37 10.69 -6.03
CA GLU A 23 0.13 9.89 -4.93
C GLU A 23 0.12 8.43 -5.41
N ALA A 24 1.28 7.92 -5.80
CA ALA A 24 1.49 6.50 -5.94
C ALA A 24 1.16 5.91 -4.58
N GLU A 25 -0.04 5.34 -4.47
CA GLU A 25 -0.62 4.93 -3.20
C GLU A 25 0.41 4.06 -2.47
N PRO A 26 0.86 4.48 -1.27
CA PRO A 26 1.94 3.79 -0.58
C PRO A 26 1.54 2.32 -0.42
N TRP A 27 2.51 1.42 -0.58
CA TRP A 27 2.26 -0.01 -0.49
C TRP A 27 1.41 -0.34 0.74
N PRO A 28 0.32 -1.11 0.61
CA PRO A 28 -0.56 -1.35 1.74
C PRO A 28 0.10 -2.31 2.73
N ASP A 29 0.93 -1.79 3.65
CA ASP A 29 1.75 -2.60 4.56
C ASP A 29 0.89 -3.50 5.47
N ALA A 30 -0.26 -3.00 5.94
CA ALA A 30 -1.20 -3.79 6.73
C ALA A 30 -1.80 -4.97 5.92
N LEU A 31 -2.17 -4.72 4.66
CA LEU A 31 -2.67 -5.77 3.76
C LEU A 31 -1.57 -6.81 3.49
N LEU A 32 -0.35 -6.34 3.25
CA LEU A 32 0.81 -7.19 2.99
C LEU A 32 1.19 -8.03 4.23
N ALA A 33 1.14 -7.45 5.43
CA ALA A 33 1.39 -8.16 6.68
C ALA A 33 0.36 -9.27 6.92
N ASN A 34 -0.93 -8.97 6.71
CA ASN A 34 -2.01 -9.95 6.83
C ASN A 34 -1.90 -11.06 5.79
N PHE A 35 -1.53 -10.72 4.54
CA PHE A 35 -1.24 -11.70 3.49
C PHE A 35 -0.11 -12.65 3.89
N CYS A 36 1.03 -12.11 4.36
CA CYS A 36 2.16 -12.92 4.82
C CYS A 36 1.78 -13.84 5.98
N LEU A 37 0.99 -13.36 6.93
CA LEU A 37 0.53 -14.16 8.07
C LEU A 37 -0.36 -15.33 7.62
N ARG A 38 -1.28 -15.09 6.68
CA ARG A 38 -2.13 -16.15 6.14
C ARG A 38 -1.37 -17.17 5.32
N MET A 39 -0.46 -16.72 4.44
CA MET A 39 0.44 -17.63 3.72
C MET A 39 1.25 -18.50 4.68
N SER A 40 1.77 -17.90 5.76
CA SER A 40 2.51 -18.63 6.79
C SER A 40 1.64 -19.66 7.51
N SER A 41 0.37 -19.33 7.78
CA SER A 41 -0.61 -20.27 8.36
C SER A 41 -0.90 -21.47 7.43
N GLN A 42 -0.72 -21.29 6.12
CA GLN A 42 -0.81 -22.36 5.11
C GLN A 42 0.54 -23.08 4.87
N GLY A 43 1.58 -22.77 5.66
CA GLY A 43 2.91 -23.38 5.55
C GLY A 43 3.88 -22.67 4.61
N MET A 44 3.51 -21.52 4.03
CA MET A 44 4.36 -20.76 3.12
C MET A 44 4.78 -19.42 3.73
N CYS A 45 6.02 -19.33 4.20
CA CYS A 45 6.57 -18.06 4.69
C CYS A 45 6.94 -17.13 3.52
N VAL A 46 6.36 -15.93 3.49
CA VAL A 46 6.59 -14.92 2.45
C VAL A 46 7.34 -13.72 3.01
N SER A 47 8.36 -13.25 2.30
CA SER A 47 9.11 -12.04 2.69
C SER A 47 8.43 -10.77 2.17
N ARG A 48 8.07 -9.87 3.09
CA ARG A 48 7.50 -8.55 2.75
C ARG A 48 8.45 -7.70 1.92
N ALA A 49 9.75 -7.72 2.24
CA ALA A 49 10.75 -6.96 1.49
C ALA A 49 10.85 -7.45 0.04
N LEU A 50 10.78 -8.76 -0.20
CA LEU A 50 10.80 -9.32 -1.56
C LEU A 50 9.50 -9.06 -2.31
N MET A 51 8.34 -9.06 -1.64
CA MET A 51 7.07 -8.68 -2.26
C MET A 51 7.07 -7.24 -2.80
N VAL A 52 7.84 -6.34 -2.17
CA VAL A 52 7.94 -4.94 -2.57
C VAL A 52 9.04 -4.73 -3.61
N CYS A 53 10.22 -5.33 -3.41
CA CYS A 53 11.39 -5.07 -4.25
C CYS A 53 11.50 -6.00 -5.48
N ASP A 54 10.96 -7.22 -5.40
CA ASP A 54 11.04 -8.21 -6.48
C ASP A 54 9.65 -8.53 -7.04
N ARG A 55 9.41 -8.01 -8.25
CA ARG A 55 8.14 -8.22 -8.96
C ARG A 55 7.83 -9.70 -9.16
N ARG A 56 8.83 -10.46 -9.59
CA ARG A 56 8.62 -11.82 -10.03
C ARG A 56 8.20 -12.66 -8.83
N TYR A 57 8.92 -12.51 -7.72
CA TYR A 57 8.57 -13.07 -6.44
C TYR A 57 7.15 -12.67 -6.03
N ALA A 58 6.80 -11.38 -6.09
CA ALA A 58 5.45 -10.93 -5.73
C ALA A 58 4.34 -11.61 -6.55
N LEU A 59 4.51 -11.70 -7.87
CA LEU A 59 3.55 -12.36 -8.76
C LEU A 59 3.47 -13.87 -8.52
N GLU A 60 4.62 -14.52 -8.28
CA GLU A 60 4.64 -15.94 -7.92
C GLU A 60 3.87 -16.17 -6.61
N GLN A 61 4.09 -15.38 -5.56
CA GLN A 61 3.36 -15.53 -4.30
C GLN A 61 1.86 -15.22 -4.43
N ILE A 62 1.49 -14.22 -5.23
CA ILE A 62 0.07 -13.93 -5.55
C ILE A 62 -0.55 -15.13 -6.29
N SER A 63 0.14 -15.71 -7.27
CA SER A 63 -0.34 -16.89 -7.99
C SER A 63 -0.51 -18.09 -7.06
N HIS A 64 0.41 -18.31 -6.12
CA HIS A 64 0.29 -19.38 -5.14
C HIS A 64 -0.92 -19.16 -4.22
N ALA A 65 -1.13 -17.93 -3.74
CA ALA A 65 -2.30 -17.58 -2.93
C ALA A 65 -3.63 -17.87 -3.65
N HIS A 66 -3.70 -17.73 -4.97
CA HIS A 66 -4.89 -18.10 -5.76
C HIS A 66 -5.16 -19.61 -5.81
N THR A 67 -4.12 -20.44 -5.67
CA THR A 67 -4.25 -21.91 -5.65
C THR A 67 -4.60 -22.46 -4.27
N MET A 68 -4.50 -21.64 -3.22
CA MET A 68 -4.82 -22.03 -1.86
C MET A 68 -6.34 -22.00 -1.61
N ALA A 69 -6.83 -22.92 -0.78
CA ALA A 69 -8.24 -23.02 -0.40
C ALA A 69 -8.64 -22.00 0.68
N ASP A 70 -8.14 -20.76 0.59
CA ASP A 70 -8.48 -19.65 1.49
C ASP A 70 -9.02 -18.49 0.65
N ASP A 71 -10.35 -18.30 0.69
CA ASP A 71 -11.06 -17.24 -0.02
C ASP A 71 -10.61 -15.84 0.39
N THR A 72 -10.24 -15.65 1.66
CA THR A 72 -9.81 -14.35 2.18
C THR A 72 -8.40 -14.03 1.66
N LEU A 73 -7.51 -15.02 1.65
CA LEU A 73 -6.17 -14.91 1.10
C LEU A 73 -6.22 -14.59 -0.40
N ARG A 74 -7.14 -15.25 -1.12
CA ARG A 74 -7.39 -14.97 -2.53
C ARG A 74 -7.90 -13.54 -2.76
N ALA A 75 -8.81 -13.03 -1.93
CA ALA A 75 -9.26 -11.64 -2.01
C ALA A 75 -8.12 -10.64 -1.77
N MET A 76 -7.30 -10.87 -0.73
CA MET A 76 -6.13 -10.04 -0.45
C MET A 76 -5.09 -10.07 -1.58
N ALA A 77 -4.90 -11.22 -2.23
CA ALA A 77 -4.02 -11.36 -3.39
C ALA A 77 -4.48 -10.50 -4.58
N VAL A 78 -5.80 -10.45 -4.83
CA VAL A 78 -6.39 -9.57 -5.86
C VAL A 78 -6.17 -8.10 -5.53
N GLU A 79 -6.38 -7.69 -4.29
CA GLU A 79 -6.15 -6.30 -3.86
C GLU A 79 -4.68 -5.92 -4.03
N LEU A 80 -3.74 -6.74 -3.54
CA LEU A 80 -2.30 -6.52 -3.73
C LEU A 80 -1.92 -6.40 -5.21
N PHE A 81 -2.48 -7.25 -6.07
CA PHE A 81 -2.25 -7.18 -7.51
C PHE A 81 -2.76 -5.87 -8.12
N ARG A 82 -3.94 -5.38 -7.68
CA ARG A 82 -4.48 -4.09 -8.13
C ARG A 82 -3.56 -2.93 -7.76
N HIS A 83 -3.06 -2.87 -6.53
CA HIS A 83 -2.09 -1.85 -6.13
C HIS A 83 -0.79 -1.95 -6.96
N PHE A 84 -0.32 -3.17 -7.23
CA PHE A 84 0.85 -3.44 -8.08
C PHE A 84 0.67 -2.84 -9.49
N VAL A 85 -0.52 -3.00 -10.10
CA VAL A 85 -0.84 -2.45 -11.43
C VAL A 85 -1.05 -0.94 -11.39
N SER A 86 -1.75 -0.41 -10.38
CA SER A 86 -2.01 1.02 -10.22
C SER A 86 -0.73 1.82 -10.06
N GLN A 87 0.21 1.38 -9.21
CA GLN A 87 1.49 2.06 -9.02
C GLN A 87 2.36 2.05 -10.29
N ARG A 88 2.30 0.97 -11.08
CA ARG A 88 3.11 0.83 -12.30
C ARG A 88 2.54 1.54 -13.50
N SER A 89 1.23 1.70 -13.56
CA SER A 89 0.60 2.28 -14.73
C SER A 89 0.85 3.80 -14.80
N GLY A 90 1.32 4.45 -13.73
CA GLY A 90 1.61 5.90 -13.72
C GLY A 90 0.38 6.78 -13.95
N ILE A 91 -0.77 6.17 -14.26
CA ILE A 91 -2.11 6.74 -14.16
C ILE A 91 -2.46 6.88 -12.68
N ALA A 92 -1.72 7.75 -12.00
CA ALA A 92 -2.40 8.65 -11.08
C ALA A 92 -3.50 9.31 -11.92
N GLY A 93 -4.75 8.99 -11.60
CA GLY A 93 -5.90 9.45 -12.35
C GLY A 93 -5.75 10.93 -12.66
N VAL A 94 -5.68 11.27 -13.95
CA VAL A 94 -5.91 12.63 -14.40
C VAL A 94 -7.37 12.91 -14.08
N HIS A 95 -7.63 13.61 -12.99
CA HIS A 95 -8.94 14.20 -12.73
C HIS A 95 -8.76 15.51 -11.96
#